data_AF-A0A6A7ATW8-F1
#
_entry.id   AF-A0A6A7ATW8-F1
#
_cell.length_a   1.000
_cell.length_b   1.000
_cell.length_c   1.000
_cell.angle_alpha   90.00
_cell.angle_beta   90.00
_cell.angle_gamma   90.00
#
_symmetry.space_group_name_H-M   'P 1'
#
loop_
_entity.id
_entity.type
_entity.pdbx_description
1 polymer ?
#
loop_
_entity_poly.entity_id
_entity_poly.type
_entity_poly.pdbx_seq_one_letter_code
_entity_poly.pdbx_strand_id
1 'polypeptide(L)'
;MSGVSSTTSFFSFGPDDSFISKSFVGLNFNNLPPSLRDILTSSTISSVHWATLGDVPDSWILSCKDTAGKTSLRWGPSLPPRLQTILNKTWHSPHLRISLGPDSSFIVWHPELIRWTNLPTKLEDAIQSWLTPSGWRVGPPRIVTWGADGAFFAMSEYGNVVYDFGDTDDGGDVYWGIFKETVEEWKEERGFQWNSLSFIALDPSSADQFIAVRKDGTWAGSIDDVNEDALETFALNFWGPAKTKYKTTPAGQNAAPGPDSNNDHNSNATESNPNDTKTQALYSKWSTETATLFASASTFLSTTGPNNNNATKQKQKQPRKLQVRSPSTSSDTTATTPLAAPVTNTVPAPPLRPRALSRTPSTTPKLLSTFPYLPSIHPTCNLPTCILLKASDNSIHTCQHDVEKLLRASGLYSYEWLRQERLRWHPDRFGRLCEEGWREEGKRMAGEMFKVLSALIEEVRVEEKGKEGGVRGA
;
A
#
# COMPACT_ATOMS: atom_id res chain seq x y z
N MET A 1 1.22 -25.63 -8.76
CA MET A 1 1.33 -24.78 -7.55
C MET A 1 1.65 -23.36 -7.98
N SER A 2 0.69 -22.44 -7.90
CA SER A 2 0.89 -21.04 -8.31
C SER A 2 1.55 -20.28 -7.17
N GLY A 3 2.88 -20.08 -7.26
CA GLY A 3 3.63 -19.30 -6.30
C GLY A 3 3.04 -17.90 -6.16
N VAL A 4 2.78 -17.47 -4.92
CA VAL A 4 2.25 -16.13 -4.64
C VAL A 4 3.35 -15.12 -4.99
N SER A 5 3.25 -14.54 -6.18
CA SER A 5 4.10 -13.43 -6.62
C SER A 5 4.02 -12.31 -5.58
N SER A 6 5.17 -11.73 -5.23
CA SER A 6 5.24 -10.51 -4.41
C SER A 6 4.25 -9.48 -4.97
N THR A 7 3.27 -9.08 -4.15
CA THR A 7 2.10 -8.28 -4.56
C THR A 7 2.36 -6.78 -4.59
N THR A 8 3.62 -6.35 -4.51
CA THR A 8 3.95 -4.93 -4.49
C THR A 8 3.92 -4.37 -5.91
N SER A 9 2.97 -3.47 -6.16
CA SER A 9 2.96 -2.63 -7.36
C SER A 9 3.95 -1.48 -7.20
N PHE A 10 4.68 -1.13 -8.26
CA PHE A 10 5.62 -0.01 -8.27
C PHE A 10 5.73 0.62 -9.67
N PHE A 11 6.14 1.87 -9.74
CA PHE A 11 6.49 2.61 -10.96
C PHE A 11 7.80 3.36 -10.70
N SER A 12 8.71 3.36 -11.65
CA SER A 12 9.93 4.19 -11.60
C SER A 12 10.16 4.78 -12.97
N PHE A 13 10.32 6.11 -12.99
CA PHE A 13 10.83 6.86 -14.12
C PHE A 13 12.36 6.82 -14.12
N GLY A 14 12.96 7.03 -15.29
CA GLY A 14 14.37 7.22 -15.52
C GLY A 14 14.61 8.08 -16.77
N PRO A 15 15.86 8.34 -17.16
CA PRO A 15 16.19 9.21 -18.28
C PRO A 15 15.67 8.67 -19.62
N ASP A 16 15.65 9.52 -20.64
CA ASP A 16 15.31 9.16 -22.03
C ASP A 16 13.92 8.50 -22.19
N ASP A 17 12.93 9.02 -21.47
CA ASP A 17 11.56 8.50 -21.38
C ASP A 17 11.49 7.03 -20.97
N SER A 18 12.49 6.59 -20.19
CA SER A 18 12.55 5.24 -19.68
C SER A 18 11.67 5.09 -18.44
N PHE A 19 10.98 3.97 -18.36
CA PHE A 19 10.26 3.61 -17.15
C PHE A 19 10.24 2.11 -16.95
N ILE A 20 10.09 1.71 -15.70
CA ILE A 20 9.74 0.35 -15.32
C ILE A 20 8.57 0.39 -14.34
N SER A 21 7.57 -0.42 -14.60
CA SER A 21 6.40 -0.54 -13.74
C SER A 21 6.01 -2.00 -13.56
N LYS A 22 5.44 -2.29 -12.40
CA LYS A 22 4.79 -3.56 -12.11
C LYS A 22 3.44 -3.27 -11.50
N SER A 23 2.39 -3.78 -12.12
CA SER A 23 1.04 -3.77 -11.60
C SER A 23 0.55 -5.21 -11.42
N PHE A 24 -0.74 -5.40 -11.12
CA PHE A 24 -1.32 -6.74 -11.06
C PHE A 24 -1.49 -7.40 -12.44
N VAL A 25 -1.37 -6.64 -13.53
CA VAL A 25 -1.36 -7.19 -14.90
C VAL A 25 0.00 -7.79 -15.24
N GLY A 26 1.08 -7.25 -14.68
CA GLY A 26 2.42 -7.74 -14.93
C GLY A 26 3.46 -6.63 -14.87
N LEU A 27 4.65 -6.96 -15.39
CA LEU A 27 5.74 -6.02 -15.57
C LEU A 27 5.58 -5.32 -16.93
N ASN A 28 5.74 -4.01 -16.97
CA ASN A 28 5.77 -3.20 -18.18
C ASN A 28 6.96 -2.24 -18.11
N PHE A 29 7.63 -1.98 -19.22
CA PHE A 29 8.79 -1.10 -19.26
C PHE A 29 9.02 -0.52 -20.66
N ASN A 30 9.63 0.66 -20.72
CA ASN A 30 10.04 1.35 -21.94
C ASN A 30 11.48 1.86 -21.81
N ASN A 31 12.22 1.91 -22.92
CA ASN A 31 13.56 2.50 -23.04
C ASN A 31 14.58 2.14 -21.93
N LEU A 32 14.51 0.94 -21.36
CA LEU A 32 15.43 0.56 -20.27
C LEU A 32 16.89 0.46 -20.73
N PRO A 33 17.86 0.75 -19.84
CA PRO A 33 19.27 0.46 -20.10
C PRO A 33 19.47 -0.99 -20.58
N PRO A 34 20.32 -1.25 -21.60
CA PRO A 34 20.49 -2.59 -22.16
C PRO A 34 20.82 -3.65 -21.09
N SER A 35 21.66 -3.27 -20.12
CA SER A 35 22.05 -4.12 -18.99
C SER A 35 20.85 -4.60 -18.16
N LEU A 36 19.89 -3.72 -17.88
CA LEU A 36 18.66 -4.05 -17.16
C LEU A 36 17.68 -4.84 -18.03
N ARG A 37 17.52 -4.44 -19.30
CA ARG A 37 16.62 -5.11 -20.25
C ARG A 37 17.02 -6.56 -20.48
N ASP A 38 18.32 -6.84 -20.64
CA ASP A 38 18.84 -8.18 -20.83
C ASP A 38 18.56 -9.07 -19.61
N ILE A 39 18.67 -8.50 -18.41
CA ILE A 39 18.33 -9.18 -17.15
C ILE A 39 16.83 -9.52 -17.10
N LEU A 40 15.96 -8.56 -17.42
CA LEU A 40 14.50 -8.73 -17.34
C LEU A 40 13.94 -9.67 -18.42
N THR A 41 14.58 -9.73 -19.59
CA THR A 41 14.21 -10.63 -20.69
C THR A 41 14.86 -12.00 -20.56
N SER A 42 15.88 -12.15 -19.71
CA SER A 42 16.48 -13.45 -19.42
C SER A 42 15.49 -14.40 -18.74
N SER A 43 15.59 -15.69 -19.04
CA SER A 43 14.84 -16.74 -18.36
C SER A 43 15.31 -17.00 -16.91
N THR A 44 16.24 -16.19 -16.39
CA THR A 44 16.80 -16.38 -15.05
C THR A 44 15.92 -15.79 -13.94
N ILE A 45 15.06 -14.82 -14.27
CA ILE A 45 14.19 -14.16 -13.29
C ILE A 45 12.80 -14.80 -13.32
N SER A 46 12.34 -15.27 -12.16
CA SER A 46 10.97 -15.77 -12.00
C SER A 46 9.99 -14.68 -11.58
N SER A 47 10.44 -13.69 -10.78
CA SER A 47 9.59 -12.56 -10.39
C SER A 47 10.40 -11.32 -10.02
N VAL A 48 9.93 -10.15 -10.45
CA VAL A 48 10.44 -8.85 -9.99
C VAL A 48 9.67 -8.41 -8.74
N HIS A 49 10.35 -8.00 -7.68
CA HIS A 49 9.74 -7.50 -6.44
C HIS A 49 9.55 -5.99 -6.48
N TRP A 50 10.61 -5.26 -6.79
CA TRP A 50 10.62 -3.82 -7.00
C TRP A 50 11.84 -3.42 -7.83
N ALA A 51 11.77 -2.26 -8.48
CA ALA A 51 12.89 -1.65 -9.17
C ALA A 51 12.84 -0.12 -9.01
N THR A 52 13.99 0.52 -9.13
CA THR A 52 14.15 1.99 -9.19
C THR A 52 15.20 2.32 -10.24
N LEU A 53 14.95 3.36 -11.02
CA LEU A 53 15.90 3.98 -11.95
C LEU A 53 16.33 5.32 -11.34
N GLY A 54 17.57 5.72 -11.59
CA GLY A 54 18.12 7.02 -11.21
C GLY A 54 17.98 8.05 -12.32
N ASP A 55 18.64 9.20 -12.13
CA ASP A 55 18.70 10.34 -13.06
C ASP A 55 19.61 10.09 -14.27
N VAL A 56 20.58 9.18 -14.16
CA VAL A 56 21.53 8.88 -15.25
C VAL A 56 21.34 7.46 -15.81
N PRO A 57 21.68 7.24 -17.10
CA PRO A 57 21.67 5.91 -17.69
C PRO A 57 22.52 4.93 -16.88
N ASP A 58 22.09 3.66 -16.84
CA ASP A 58 22.73 2.59 -16.07
C ASP A 58 22.78 2.81 -14.54
N SER A 59 22.10 3.83 -13.99
CA SER A 59 21.82 3.94 -12.55
C SER A 59 20.47 3.30 -12.27
N TRP A 60 20.48 2.04 -11.83
CA TRP A 60 19.26 1.30 -11.52
C TRP A 60 19.50 0.25 -10.45
N ILE A 61 18.43 -0.13 -9.74
CA ILE A 61 18.42 -1.25 -8.80
C ILE A 61 17.20 -2.13 -9.09
N LEU A 62 17.41 -3.44 -9.06
CA LEU A 62 16.39 -4.46 -9.27
C LEU A 62 16.42 -5.47 -8.12
N SER A 63 15.33 -5.57 -7.38
CA SER A 63 15.08 -6.69 -6.46
C SER A 63 14.22 -7.73 -7.17
N CYS A 64 14.74 -8.96 -7.27
CA CYS A 64 14.07 -10.04 -8.00
C CYS A 64 14.31 -11.40 -7.35
N LYS A 65 13.48 -12.36 -7.73
CA LYS A 65 13.62 -13.78 -7.41
C LYS A 65 14.02 -14.52 -8.68
N ASP A 66 15.05 -15.35 -8.60
CA ASP A 66 15.46 -16.19 -9.73
C ASP A 66 14.58 -17.44 -9.88
N THR A 67 14.81 -18.24 -10.92
CA THR A 67 14.10 -19.51 -11.15
C THR A 67 14.40 -20.58 -10.10
N ALA A 68 15.53 -20.49 -9.39
CA ALA A 68 15.87 -21.33 -8.24
C ALA A 68 15.13 -20.89 -6.96
N GLY A 69 14.41 -19.77 -7.01
CA GLY A 69 13.66 -19.21 -5.90
C GLY A 69 14.49 -18.37 -4.93
N LYS A 70 15.76 -18.09 -5.24
CA LYS A 70 16.63 -17.22 -4.45
C LYS A 70 16.33 -15.76 -4.76
N THR A 71 16.19 -14.96 -3.70
CA THR A 71 16.03 -13.51 -3.82
C THR A 71 17.40 -12.87 -4.01
N SER A 72 17.52 -12.01 -5.02
CA SER A 72 18.75 -11.29 -5.34
C SER A 72 18.47 -9.80 -5.54
N LEU A 73 19.45 -8.99 -5.19
CA LEU A 73 19.51 -7.58 -5.54
C LEU A 73 20.57 -7.43 -6.64
N ARG A 74 20.20 -6.77 -7.74
CA ARG A 74 21.10 -6.43 -8.85
C ARG A 74 21.06 -4.93 -9.06
N TRP A 75 22.13 -4.35 -9.58
CA TRP A 75 22.20 -2.93 -9.86
C TRP A 75 23.11 -2.63 -11.05
N GLY A 76 22.89 -1.47 -11.66
CA GLY A 76 23.68 -1.00 -12.79
C GLY A 76 25.02 -0.37 -12.36
N PRO A 77 25.96 -0.22 -13.30
CA PRO A 77 27.31 0.28 -13.01
C PRO A 77 27.35 1.75 -12.56
N SER A 78 26.36 2.58 -12.92
CA SER A 78 26.32 4.01 -12.60
C SER A 78 25.72 4.32 -11.23
N LEU A 79 25.53 3.32 -10.38
CA LEU A 79 25.00 3.51 -9.02
C LEU A 79 25.97 4.36 -8.17
N PRO A 80 25.52 5.26 -7.27
CA PRO A 80 26.41 6.03 -6.41
C PRO A 80 27.41 5.12 -5.64
N PRO A 81 28.74 5.39 -5.67
CA PRO A 81 29.75 4.47 -5.09
C PRO A 81 29.54 4.16 -3.60
N ARG A 82 29.04 5.14 -2.84
CA ARG A 82 28.68 4.96 -1.43
C ARG A 82 27.52 3.98 -1.27
N LEU A 83 26.52 4.03 -2.15
CA LEU A 83 25.42 3.08 -2.15
C LEU A 83 25.91 1.68 -2.53
N GLN A 84 26.77 1.53 -3.55
CA GLN A 84 27.36 0.23 -3.90
C GLN A 84 28.07 -0.42 -2.70
N THR A 85 28.83 0.38 -1.94
CA THR A 85 29.51 -0.08 -0.73
C THR A 85 28.53 -0.54 0.36
N ILE A 86 27.39 0.15 0.49
CA ILE A 86 26.31 -0.26 1.41
C ILE A 86 25.70 -1.57 0.93
N LEU A 87 25.32 -1.68 -0.35
CA LEU A 87 24.68 -2.88 -0.90
C LEU A 87 25.55 -4.12 -0.80
N ASN A 88 26.86 -4.00 -1.02
CA ASN A 88 27.81 -5.10 -0.86
C ASN A 88 27.91 -5.64 0.57
N LYS A 89 27.48 -4.86 1.57
CA LYS A 89 27.50 -5.24 3.00
C LYS A 89 26.11 -5.53 3.56
N THR A 90 25.06 -5.26 2.80
CA THR A 90 23.67 -5.35 3.28
C THR A 90 23.08 -6.69 2.88
N TRP A 91 22.26 -7.29 3.76
CA TRP A 91 21.54 -8.52 3.43
C TRP A 91 20.36 -8.23 2.49
N HIS A 92 19.99 -9.22 1.70
CA HIS A 92 18.82 -9.10 0.82
C HIS A 92 17.54 -9.33 1.64
N SER A 93 16.71 -8.30 1.74
CA SER A 93 15.41 -8.35 2.40
C SER A 93 14.32 -7.87 1.45
N PRO A 94 13.14 -8.51 1.39
CA PRO A 94 11.99 -7.99 0.64
C PRO A 94 11.45 -6.68 1.22
N HIS A 95 11.88 -6.29 2.43
CA HIS A 95 11.54 -5.04 3.09
C HIS A 95 12.57 -3.92 2.85
N LEU A 96 13.71 -4.23 2.21
CA LEU A 96 14.68 -3.21 1.83
C LEU A 96 14.05 -2.31 0.75
N ARG A 97 14.11 -1.00 0.95
CA ARG A 97 13.63 0.01 0.02
C ARG A 97 14.75 0.96 -0.31
N ILE A 98 14.82 1.35 -1.58
CA ILE A 98 15.82 2.27 -2.09
C ILE A 98 15.11 3.18 -3.08
N SER A 99 15.36 4.47 -2.96
CA SER A 99 15.00 5.46 -3.97
C SER A 99 16.29 6.11 -4.46
N LEU A 100 16.37 6.30 -5.77
CA LEU A 100 17.43 7.06 -6.45
C LEU A 100 16.84 8.40 -6.90
N GLY A 101 17.65 9.44 -6.91
CA GLY A 101 17.25 10.73 -7.45
C GLY A 101 18.41 11.48 -8.10
N PRO A 102 18.25 12.79 -8.41
CA PRO A 102 19.26 13.62 -9.05
C PRO A 102 20.60 13.64 -8.30
N ASP A 103 21.68 14.02 -8.97
CA ASP A 103 22.98 14.35 -8.34
C ASP A 103 23.59 13.20 -7.54
N SER A 104 23.43 11.97 -8.03
CA SER A 104 23.85 10.75 -7.32
C SER A 104 23.24 10.61 -5.91
N SER A 105 22.08 11.24 -5.69
CA SER A 105 21.37 11.18 -4.42
C SER A 105 20.66 9.85 -4.25
N PHE A 106 20.59 9.40 -3.00
CA PHE A 106 19.87 8.18 -2.68
C PHE A 106 19.42 8.18 -1.23
N ILE A 107 18.40 7.38 -0.96
CA ILE A 107 18.03 6.92 0.38
C ILE A 107 17.77 5.42 0.32
N VAL A 108 18.37 4.69 1.25
CA VAL A 108 18.11 3.27 1.50
C VAL A 108 17.60 3.12 2.91
N TRP A 109 16.47 2.42 3.07
CA TRP A 109 15.89 2.15 4.37
C TRP A 109 15.31 0.74 4.51
N HIS A 110 15.37 0.28 5.74
CA HIS A 110 14.91 -0.99 6.29
C HIS A 110 14.63 -0.74 7.79
N PRO A 111 13.83 -1.56 8.49
CA PRO A 111 13.66 -1.41 9.94
C PRO A 111 14.96 -1.23 10.75
N GLU A 112 16.04 -1.86 10.31
CA GLU A 112 17.35 -1.86 10.99
C GLU A 112 18.43 -1.01 10.29
N LEU A 113 18.12 -0.42 9.14
CA LEU A 113 19.09 0.31 8.32
C LEU A 113 18.45 1.57 7.78
N ILE A 114 19.09 2.70 7.97
CA ILE A 114 18.82 3.88 7.15
C ILE A 114 20.13 4.57 6.79
N ARG A 115 20.34 4.85 5.51
CA ARG A 115 21.44 5.65 4.99
C ARG A 115 20.95 6.48 3.82
N TRP A 116 21.47 7.70 3.68
CA TRP A 116 21.21 8.55 2.53
C TRP A 116 22.45 9.36 2.17
N THR A 117 22.43 10.02 1.02
CA THR A 117 23.45 10.96 0.55
C THR A 117 22.82 11.93 -0.46
N ASN A 118 23.27 13.19 -0.44
CA ASN A 118 22.88 14.26 -1.37
C ASN A 118 21.37 14.47 -1.50
N LEU A 119 20.59 14.29 -0.43
CA LEU A 119 19.16 14.59 -0.51
C LEU A 119 18.95 16.12 -0.61
N PRO A 120 17.86 16.59 -1.25
CA PRO A 120 17.44 17.98 -1.13
C PRO A 120 17.41 18.41 0.35
N THR A 121 17.94 19.59 0.69
CA THR A 121 18.15 20.01 2.09
C THR A 121 16.87 19.90 2.92
N LYS A 122 15.74 20.37 2.38
CA LYS A 122 14.43 20.29 3.04
C LYS A 122 13.95 18.84 3.24
N LEU A 123 14.28 17.93 2.32
CA LEU A 123 13.98 16.50 2.47
C LEU A 123 14.88 15.87 3.54
N GLU A 124 16.17 16.19 3.54
CA GLU A 124 17.09 15.73 4.58
C GLU A 124 16.63 16.18 5.97
N ASP A 125 16.31 17.47 6.14
CA ASP A 125 15.78 18.02 7.39
C ASP A 125 14.51 17.29 7.83
N ALA A 126 13.61 16.98 6.90
CA ALA A 126 12.40 16.20 7.17
C ALA A 126 12.74 14.80 7.69
N ILE A 127 13.61 14.05 7.01
CA ILE A 127 14.03 12.70 7.41
C ILE A 127 14.77 12.73 8.75
N GLN A 128 15.66 13.69 8.98
CA GLN A 128 16.37 13.87 10.24
C GLN A 128 15.39 14.18 11.38
N SER A 129 14.39 15.03 11.14
CA SER A 129 13.33 15.31 12.11
C SER A 129 12.50 14.07 12.45
N TRP A 130 12.50 13.03 11.61
CA TRP A 130 11.79 11.78 11.90
C TRP A 130 12.59 10.84 12.79
N LEU A 131 13.86 11.14 13.04
CA LEU A 131 14.77 10.35 13.85
C LEU A 131 14.91 10.92 15.26
N THR A 132 15.23 10.04 16.19
CA THR A 132 15.69 10.31 17.55
C THR A 132 16.92 9.44 17.81
N PRO A 133 17.71 9.71 18.86
CA PRO A 133 18.79 8.81 19.26
C PRO A 133 18.34 7.36 19.51
N SER A 134 17.05 7.15 19.82
CA SER A 134 16.46 5.84 20.10
C SER A 134 15.68 5.23 18.92
N GLY A 135 15.73 5.83 17.72
CA GLY A 135 15.03 5.36 16.53
C GLY A 135 13.96 6.33 16.03
N TRP A 136 12.91 5.81 15.38
CA TRP A 136 11.93 6.61 14.66
C TRP A 136 10.94 7.37 15.56
N ARG A 137 10.95 8.71 15.50
CA ARG A 137 9.99 9.61 16.15
C ARG A 137 8.59 9.45 15.57
N VAL A 138 8.51 9.42 14.24
CA VAL A 138 7.23 9.39 13.49
C VAL A 138 7.10 8.18 12.58
N GLY A 139 7.82 7.11 12.90
CA GLY A 139 7.88 5.89 12.10
C GLY A 139 8.89 6.00 10.95
N PRO A 140 9.32 4.86 10.39
CA PRO A 140 10.20 4.84 9.24
C PRO A 140 9.52 5.45 8.00
N PRO A 141 10.29 5.77 6.95
CA PRO A 141 9.71 6.28 5.72
C PRO A 141 8.82 5.20 5.09
N ARG A 142 7.60 5.59 4.72
CA ARG A 142 6.69 4.75 3.96
C ARG A 142 6.83 5.01 2.47
N ILE A 143 6.93 6.29 2.10
CA ILE A 143 7.16 6.75 0.73
C ILE A 143 8.21 7.86 0.79
N VAL A 144 9.24 7.78 -0.05
CA VAL A 144 10.20 8.86 -0.29
C VAL A 144 10.53 8.85 -1.77
N THR A 145 10.27 9.97 -2.43
CA THR A 145 10.59 10.19 -3.85
C THR A 145 10.86 11.67 -4.04
N TRP A 146 11.80 11.99 -4.91
CA TRP A 146 12.16 13.35 -5.24
C TRP A 146 12.59 13.41 -6.69
N GLY A 147 12.33 14.55 -7.30
CA GLY A 147 12.64 14.82 -8.69
C GLY A 147 13.73 15.87 -8.83
N ALA A 148 13.90 16.35 -10.06
CA ALA A 148 14.77 17.48 -10.36
C ALA A 148 14.40 18.76 -9.56
N ASP A 149 15.33 19.69 -9.47
CA ASP A 149 15.13 21.03 -8.88
C ASP A 149 14.66 21.02 -7.42
N GLY A 150 14.97 19.97 -6.68
CA GLY A 150 14.70 19.88 -5.25
C GLY A 150 13.25 19.56 -4.87
N ALA A 151 12.37 19.27 -5.84
CA ALA A 151 11.00 18.84 -5.53
C ALA A 151 10.98 17.45 -4.90
N PHE A 152 10.14 17.25 -3.89
CA PHE A 152 10.04 15.96 -3.23
C PHE A 152 8.69 15.70 -2.59
N PHE A 153 8.43 14.42 -2.35
CA PHE A 153 7.36 13.95 -1.49
C PHE A 153 7.88 12.87 -0.53
N ALA A 154 7.63 13.07 0.76
CA ALA A 154 7.97 12.12 1.80
C ALA A 154 6.77 11.90 2.73
N MET A 155 6.46 10.64 3.01
CA MET A 155 5.46 10.23 4.00
C MET A 155 6.02 9.15 4.90
N SER A 156 5.91 9.32 6.22
CA SER A 156 6.28 8.31 7.21
C SER A 156 5.19 7.25 7.38
N GLU A 157 5.52 6.10 7.99
CA GLU A 157 4.53 5.07 8.33
C GLU A 157 3.43 5.56 9.27
N TYR A 158 3.68 6.60 10.09
CA TYR A 158 2.66 7.18 10.96
C TYR A 158 1.87 8.31 10.30
N GLY A 159 2.08 8.54 9.00
CA GLY A 159 1.32 9.50 8.21
C GLY A 159 1.80 10.94 8.33
N ASN A 160 3.02 11.18 8.84
CA ASN A 160 3.61 12.51 8.73
C ASN A 160 4.06 12.74 7.30
N VAL A 161 3.66 13.85 6.71
CA VAL A 161 3.86 14.16 5.31
C VAL A 161 4.60 15.48 5.19
N VAL A 162 5.66 15.48 4.38
CA VAL A 162 6.41 16.67 4.00
C VAL A 162 6.64 16.59 2.50
N TYR A 163 6.45 17.70 1.81
CA TYR A 163 6.70 17.79 0.37
C TYR A 163 7.16 19.21 0.05
N ASP A 164 7.82 19.35 -1.09
CA ASP A 164 8.24 20.62 -1.67
C ASP A 164 8.11 20.51 -3.19
N PHE A 165 7.87 21.63 -3.86
CA PHE A 165 7.63 21.68 -5.30
C PHE A 165 8.87 22.08 -6.10
N GLY A 166 10.01 22.21 -5.42
CA GLY A 166 11.28 22.58 -6.03
C GLY A 166 11.44 24.09 -6.16
N ASP A 167 12.52 24.47 -6.83
CA ASP A 167 12.84 25.86 -7.09
C ASP A 167 11.88 26.49 -8.11
N THR A 168 11.79 27.81 -8.10
CA THR A 168 11.08 28.58 -9.13
C THR A 168 12.05 28.94 -10.26
N ASP A 169 11.56 28.98 -11.49
CA ASP A 169 12.29 29.53 -12.62
C ASP A 169 12.48 31.06 -12.49
N ASP A 170 13.21 31.66 -13.44
CA ASP A 170 13.44 33.11 -13.49
C ASP A 170 12.13 33.91 -13.65
N GLY A 171 11.05 33.28 -14.12
CA GLY A 171 9.71 33.84 -14.23
C GLY A 171 8.90 33.78 -12.92
N GLY A 172 9.41 33.07 -11.91
CA GLY A 172 8.71 32.81 -10.65
C GLY A 172 7.74 31.63 -10.71
N ASP A 173 7.70 30.90 -11.82
CA ASP A 173 6.88 29.70 -11.98
C ASP A 173 7.60 28.48 -11.41
N VAL A 174 6.85 27.56 -10.82
CA VAL A 174 7.40 26.36 -10.17
C VAL A 174 7.58 25.28 -11.23
N TYR A 175 8.80 24.72 -11.36
CA TYR A 175 9.11 23.68 -12.36
C TYR A 175 8.15 22.48 -12.30
N TRP A 176 7.73 22.10 -11.09
CA TRP A 176 6.78 21.02 -10.84
C TRP A 176 5.31 21.48 -10.80
N GLY A 177 4.89 22.30 -11.76
CA GLY A 177 3.56 22.93 -11.79
C GLY A 177 2.40 21.93 -11.73
N ILE A 178 2.43 20.86 -12.52
CA ILE A 178 1.38 19.83 -12.57
C ILE A 178 1.29 19.06 -11.24
N PHE A 179 2.45 18.75 -10.64
CA PHE A 179 2.52 18.11 -9.33
C PHE A 179 1.98 19.03 -8.23
N LYS A 180 2.33 20.31 -8.26
CA LYS A 180 1.80 21.33 -7.35
C LYS A 180 0.28 21.44 -7.44
N GLU A 181 -0.26 21.60 -8.65
CA GLU A 181 -1.72 21.66 -8.89
C GLU A 181 -2.42 20.42 -8.31
N THR A 182 -1.88 19.23 -8.57
CA THR A 182 -2.43 17.97 -8.06
C THR A 182 -2.45 17.91 -6.53
N VAL A 183 -1.36 18.34 -5.88
CA VAL A 183 -1.26 18.36 -4.42
C VAL A 183 -2.23 19.38 -3.83
N GLU A 184 -2.36 20.56 -4.44
CA GLU A 184 -3.29 21.60 -4.02
C GLU A 184 -4.74 21.15 -4.18
N GLU A 185 -5.12 20.59 -5.33
CA GLU A 185 -6.46 20.05 -5.58
C GLU A 185 -6.84 18.97 -4.56
N TRP A 186 -5.93 18.05 -4.25
CA TRP A 186 -6.20 17.02 -3.23
C TRP A 186 -6.31 17.60 -1.82
N LYS A 187 -5.54 18.64 -1.48
CA LYS A 187 -5.68 19.30 -0.17
C LYS A 187 -6.99 20.06 -0.03
N GLU A 188 -7.51 20.60 -1.13
CA GLU A 188 -8.82 21.27 -1.19
C GLU A 188 -9.98 20.26 -1.22
N GLU A 189 -9.74 19.03 -1.66
CA GLU A 189 -10.76 17.97 -1.67
C GLU A 189 -11.25 17.65 -0.25
N ARG A 190 -12.56 17.86 -0.04
CA ARG A 190 -13.20 17.64 1.25
C ARG A 190 -13.03 16.19 1.73
N GLY A 191 -12.34 16.04 2.85
CA GLY A 191 -12.14 14.74 3.51
C GLY A 191 -10.93 13.97 3.00
N PHE A 192 -10.12 14.55 2.10
CA PHE A 192 -8.84 13.98 1.73
C PHE A 192 -7.93 13.86 2.94
N GLN A 193 -7.20 12.75 2.99
CA GLN A 193 -6.15 12.51 3.97
C GLN A 193 -4.96 11.93 3.23
N TRP A 194 -3.75 12.38 3.55
CA TRP A 194 -2.53 11.80 2.98
C TRP A 194 -2.37 10.31 3.24
N ASN A 195 -2.97 9.79 4.33
CA ASN A 195 -3.03 8.36 4.59
C ASN A 195 -3.85 7.57 3.55
N SER A 196 -4.65 8.24 2.72
CA SER A 196 -5.32 7.68 1.55
C SER A 196 -4.39 7.53 0.35
N LEU A 197 -3.22 8.19 0.34
CA LEU A 197 -2.21 7.99 -0.67
C LEU A 197 -1.57 6.61 -0.50
N SER A 198 -1.51 5.87 -1.60
CA SER A 198 -0.94 4.53 -1.65
C SER A 198 0.40 4.48 -2.35
N PHE A 199 0.57 5.29 -3.39
CA PHE A 199 1.79 5.34 -4.17
C PHE A 199 2.00 6.76 -4.71
N ILE A 200 3.25 7.19 -4.77
CA ILE A 200 3.67 8.33 -5.56
C ILE A 200 5.12 8.12 -6.00
N ALA A 201 5.44 8.52 -7.23
CA ALA A 201 6.78 8.60 -7.77
C ALA A 201 6.89 9.89 -8.58
N LEU A 202 7.94 10.67 -8.31
CA LEU A 202 8.40 11.77 -9.16
C LEU A 202 9.55 11.26 -10.04
N ASP A 203 9.67 11.80 -11.24
CA ASP A 203 10.77 11.53 -12.14
C ASP A 203 12.06 12.25 -11.67
N PRO A 204 13.17 11.51 -11.48
CA PRO A 204 14.44 12.11 -11.08
C PRO A 204 15.13 12.91 -12.21
N SER A 205 14.67 12.81 -13.45
CA SER A 205 15.28 13.40 -14.64
C SER A 205 14.43 14.48 -15.31
N SER A 206 13.12 14.50 -15.07
CA SER A 206 12.20 15.49 -15.65
C SER A 206 11.28 16.11 -14.61
N ALA A 207 11.02 17.42 -14.71
CA ALA A 207 10.23 18.18 -13.74
C ALA A 207 8.70 18.09 -13.95
N ASP A 208 8.26 17.45 -15.03
CA ASP A 208 6.86 17.38 -15.45
C ASP A 208 6.29 15.95 -15.37
N GLN A 209 7.09 14.97 -14.99
CA GLN A 209 6.68 13.56 -14.94
C GLN A 209 6.51 13.05 -13.51
N PHE A 210 5.31 12.60 -13.18
CA PHE A 210 5.03 11.93 -11.92
C PHE A 210 3.79 11.04 -12.01
N ILE A 211 3.61 10.19 -11.01
CA ILE A 211 2.36 9.45 -10.82
C ILE A 211 2.03 9.37 -9.34
N ALA A 212 0.76 9.53 -8.99
CA ALA A 212 0.24 9.38 -7.64
C ALA A 212 -1.08 8.59 -7.66
N VAL A 213 -1.20 7.57 -6.81
CA VAL A 213 -2.36 6.65 -6.74
C VAL A 213 -2.91 6.59 -5.31
N ARG A 214 -4.21 6.80 -5.17
CA ARG A 214 -4.95 6.72 -3.90
C ARG A 214 -5.57 5.34 -3.66
N LYS A 215 -5.93 5.08 -2.39
CA LYS A 215 -6.63 3.86 -1.95
C LYS A 215 -8.01 3.66 -2.57
N ASP A 216 -8.66 4.74 -2.99
CA ASP A 216 -9.96 4.70 -3.65
C ASP A 216 -9.86 4.46 -5.17
N GLY A 217 -8.63 4.32 -5.70
CA GLY A 217 -8.36 4.14 -7.14
C GLY A 217 -8.33 5.44 -7.93
N THR A 218 -8.58 6.59 -7.29
CA THR A 218 -8.29 7.90 -7.91
C THR A 218 -6.78 8.04 -8.10
N TRP A 219 -6.38 8.58 -9.24
CA TRP A 219 -4.98 8.79 -9.54
C TRP A 219 -4.79 10.08 -10.33
N ALA A 220 -3.59 10.61 -10.23
CA ALA A 220 -3.10 11.74 -11.00
C ALA A 220 -1.69 11.42 -11.48
N GLY A 221 -1.33 11.92 -12.65
CA GLY A 221 0.00 11.70 -13.19
C GLY A 221 0.16 12.38 -14.53
N SER A 222 1.41 12.64 -14.86
CA SER A 222 1.87 13.28 -16.07
C SER A 222 3.11 12.52 -16.54
N ILE A 223 3.17 12.29 -17.83
CA ILE A 223 4.26 11.61 -18.56
C ILE A 223 4.12 12.03 -20.02
N ASP A 224 5.18 11.91 -20.81
CA ASP A 224 5.12 12.12 -22.26
C ASP A 224 3.94 11.34 -22.90
N ASP A 225 3.29 11.95 -23.89
CA ASP A 225 2.09 11.43 -24.56
C ASP A 225 2.27 10.00 -25.07
N VAL A 226 3.49 9.62 -25.50
CA VAL A 226 3.81 8.27 -25.99
C VAL A 226 3.66 7.20 -24.90
N ASN A 227 3.80 7.59 -23.63
CA ASN A 227 3.78 6.69 -22.48
C ASN A 227 2.53 6.86 -21.60
N GLU A 228 1.55 7.70 -21.99
CA GLU A 228 0.33 7.94 -21.21
C GLU A 228 -0.45 6.64 -20.93
N ASP A 229 -0.56 5.76 -21.94
CA ASP A 229 -1.22 4.46 -21.83
C ASP A 229 -0.59 3.56 -20.75
N ALA A 230 0.74 3.62 -20.60
CA ALA A 230 1.46 2.83 -19.61
C ALA A 230 1.15 3.30 -18.19
N LEU A 231 1.05 4.61 -18.00
CA LEU A 231 0.74 5.25 -16.73
C LEU A 231 -0.73 4.97 -16.33
N GLU A 232 -1.68 5.11 -17.27
CA GLU A 232 -3.08 4.75 -17.04
C GLU A 232 -3.23 3.25 -16.75
N THR A 233 -2.61 2.39 -17.56
CA THR A 233 -2.63 0.93 -17.36
C THR A 233 -2.09 0.56 -15.98
N PHE A 234 -1.00 1.18 -15.54
CA PHE A 234 -0.46 0.96 -14.21
C PHE A 234 -1.45 1.40 -13.13
N ALA A 235 -2.00 2.60 -13.21
CA ALA A 235 -2.89 3.15 -12.19
C ALA A 235 -4.19 2.33 -12.04
N LEU A 236 -4.81 1.95 -13.16
CA LEU A 236 -6.03 1.14 -13.17
C LEU A 236 -5.82 -0.28 -12.63
N ASN A 237 -4.59 -0.80 -12.75
CA ASN A 237 -4.23 -2.15 -12.28
C ASN A 237 -3.32 -2.12 -11.04
N PHE A 238 -3.21 -0.96 -10.37
CA PHE A 238 -2.38 -0.80 -9.19
C PHE A 238 -2.85 -1.73 -8.06
N TRP A 239 -4.17 -1.87 -7.94
CA TRP A 239 -4.82 -2.84 -7.07
C TRP A 239 -5.23 -4.05 -7.88
N GLY A 240 -5.02 -5.24 -7.33
CA GLY A 240 -5.43 -6.47 -7.98
C GLY A 240 -6.94 -6.46 -8.20
N PRO A 241 -7.42 -7.09 -9.30
CA PRO A 241 -8.85 -7.22 -9.52
C PRO A 241 -9.44 -7.80 -8.24
N ALA A 242 -10.28 -7.01 -7.56
CA ALA A 242 -10.99 -7.47 -6.38
C ALA A 242 -11.76 -8.69 -6.86
N LYS A 243 -11.29 -9.90 -6.52
CA LYS A 243 -11.81 -11.16 -7.05
C LYS A 243 -13.32 -11.13 -6.84
N THR A 244 -14.05 -10.79 -7.88
CA THR A 244 -15.49 -10.83 -7.89
C THR A 244 -15.79 -12.31 -7.87
N LYS A 245 -16.10 -12.84 -6.69
CA LYS A 245 -16.45 -14.25 -6.47
C LYS A 245 -17.80 -14.52 -7.15
N TYR A 246 -17.83 -14.51 -8.48
CA TYR A 246 -18.88 -15.17 -9.24
C TYR A 246 -18.47 -16.63 -9.40
N LYS A 247 -18.79 -17.42 -8.36
CA LYS A 247 -18.77 -18.87 -8.43
C LYS A 247 -20.08 -19.31 -9.08
N THR A 248 -20.14 -19.28 -10.40
CA THR A 248 -21.11 -20.09 -11.15
C THR A 248 -20.59 -21.52 -11.13
N THR A 249 -21.13 -22.33 -10.23
CA THR A 249 -20.90 -23.78 -10.19
C THR A 249 -21.54 -24.40 -11.45
N PRO A 250 -20.78 -24.99 -12.38
CA PRO A 250 -21.35 -25.90 -13.35
C PRO A 250 -21.64 -27.22 -12.62
N ALA A 251 -22.88 -27.67 -12.70
CA ALA A 251 -23.30 -28.97 -12.19
C ALA A 251 -22.73 -30.07 -13.09
N GLY A 252 -22.14 -31.09 -12.44
CA GLY A 252 -22.03 -32.45 -12.94
C GLY A 252 -20.80 -32.78 -13.79
N GLN A 253 -19.96 -33.70 -13.32
CA GLN A 253 -19.97 -35.09 -13.81
C GLN A 253 -19.01 -35.99 -13.01
N ASN A 254 -19.44 -37.24 -12.89
CA ASN A 254 -18.83 -38.36 -12.20
C ASN A 254 -17.46 -38.76 -12.76
N ALA A 255 -16.52 -39.15 -11.90
CA ALA A 255 -15.49 -40.14 -12.25
C ALA A 255 -14.95 -40.87 -11.00
N ALA A 256 -14.70 -42.15 -11.19
CA ALA A 256 -14.49 -43.25 -10.24
C ALA A 256 -13.06 -43.33 -9.64
N PRO A 257 -12.79 -44.25 -8.69
CA PRO A 257 -11.52 -44.35 -7.96
C PRO A 257 -10.53 -45.30 -8.65
N GLY A 258 -9.23 -44.99 -8.54
CA GLY A 258 -8.13 -45.86 -8.98
C GLY A 258 -6.90 -45.70 -8.07
N PRO A 259 -6.03 -46.72 -7.97
CA PRO A 259 -5.38 -47.07 -6.71
C PRO A 259 -3.92 -46.66 -6.57
N ASP A 260 -3.53 -46.55 -5.30
CA ASP A 260 -2.23 -46.65 -4.63
C ASP A 260 -0.94 -46.76 -5.46
N SER A 261 -0.02 -45.83 -5.18
CA SER A 261 1.42 -46.07 -5.31
C SER A 261 2.19 -45.33 -4.20
N ASN A 262 2.78 -46.13 -3.32
CA ASN A 262 3.73 -45.75 -2.28
C ASN A 262 5.01 -45.15 -2.88
N ASN A 263 5.48 -44.02 -2.34
CA ASN A 263 6.92 -43.77 -2.27
C ASN A 263 7.25 -42.76 -1.17
N ASP A 264 7.86 -43.29 -0.09
CA ASP A 264 8.41 -42.56 1.04
C ASP A 264 9.75 -41.92 0.66
N HIS A 265 9.82 -40.58 0.69
CA HIS A 265 11.08 -39.88 0.88
C HIS A 265 10.96 -38.76 1.91
N ASN A 266 11.63 -39.05 3.03
CA ASN A 266 11.85 -38.29 4.23
C ASN A 266 12.38 -36.88 3.92
N SER A 267 11.49 -35.89 4.05
CA SER A 267 11.85 -34.48 4.20
C SER A 267 11.15 -33.98 5.45
N ASN A 268 11.91 -33.40 6.38
CA ASN A 268 11.41 -32.73 7.58
C ASN A 268 10.62 -31.47 7.17
N ALA A 269 9.45 -31.68 6.56
CA ALA A 269 8.39 -30.71 6.54
C ALA A 269 7.88 -30.63 7.98
N THR A 270 7.98 -29.45 8.58
CA THR A 270 7.30 -29.15 9.83
C THR A 270 5.81 -29.36 9.54
N GLU A 271 5.26 -30.52 9.94
CA GLU A 271 3.85 -30.85 9.77
C GLU A 271 3.05 -29.71 10.41
N SER A 272 2.45 -28.88 9.57
CA SER A 272 1.55 -27.83 10.02
C SER A 272 0.41 -28.54 10.74
N ASN A 273 0.34 -28.36 12.06
CA ASN A 273 -0.65 -28.99 12.89
C ASN A 273 -2.04 -28.72 12.29
N PRO A 274 -2.92 -29.71 12.06
CA PRO A 274 -4.25 -29.49 11.48
C PRO A 274 -5.09 -28.45 12.24
N ASN A 275 -4.77 -28.20 13.52
CA ASN A 275 -5.36 -27.13 14.31
C ASN A 275 -4.97 -25.72 13.85
N ASP A 276 -3.80 -25.53 13.23
CA ASP A 276 -3.32 -24.23 12.76
C ASP A 276 -4.12 -23.77 11.54
N THR A 277 -4.48 -24.68 10.62
CA THR A 277 -5.28 -24.34 9.43
C THR A 277 -6.68 -23.84 9.80
N LYS A 278 -7.33 -24.48 10.78
CA LYS A 278 -8.64 -24.03 11.29
C LYS A 278 -8.54 -22.67 11.96
N THR A 279 -7.50 -22.47 12.76
CA THR A 279 -7.27 -21.19 13.47
C THR A 279 -6.95 -20.06 12.49
N GLN A 280 -6.15 -20.32 11.46
CA GLN A 280 -5.84 -19.36 10.40
C GLN A 280 -7.09 -18.96 9.60
N ALA A 281 -7.99 -19.91 9.31
CA ALA A 281 -9.25 -19.61 8.65
C ALA A 281 -10.17 -18.72 9.53
N LEU A 282 -10.21 -18.98 10.83
CA LEU A 282 -10.93 -18.15 11.80
C LEU A 282 -10.33 -16.75 11.90
N TYR A 283 -9.00 -16.63 12.03
CA TYR A 283 -8.31 -15.35 12.00
C TYR A 283 -8.63 -14.58 10.71
N SER A 284 -8.54 -15.23 9.56
CA SER A 284 -8.80 -14.62 8.25
C SER A 284 -10.23 -14.09 8.14
N LYS A 285 -11.21 -14.85 8.65
CA LYS A 285 -12.60 -14.42 8.72
C LYS A 285 -12.78 -13.22 9.64
N TRP A 286 -12.32 -13.31 10.88
CA TRP A 286 -12.44 -12.26 11.89
C TRP A 286 -11.72 -10.96 11.47
N SER A 287 -10.52 -11.07 10.90
CA SER A 287 -9.74 -9.91 10.46
C SER A 287 -10.41 -9.20 9.29
N THR A 288 -10.99 -9.95 8.35
CA THR A 288 -11.77 -9.40 7.23
C THR A 288 -13.04 -8.70 7.71
N GLU A 289 -13.79 -9.32 8.62
CA GLU A 289 -15.01 -8.73 9.20
C GLU A 289 -14.69 -7.46 9.98
N THR A 290 -13.65 -7.50 10.84
CA THR A 290 -13.19 -6.34 11.62
C THR A 290 -12.69 -5.20 10.72
N ALA A 291 -11.90 -5.52 9.69
CA ALA A 291 -11.43 -4.52 8.72
C ALA A 291 -12.59 -3.88 7.95
N THR A 292 -13.61 -4.68 7.58
CA THR A 292 -14.81 -4.19 6.91
C THR A 292 -15.61 -3.24 7.81
N LEU A 293 -15.75 -3.58 9.09
CA LEU A 293 -16.39 -2.72 10.09
C LEU A 293 -15.66 -1.38 10.25
N PHE A 294 -14.32 -1.40 10.38
CA PHE A 294 -13.53 -0.17 10.50
C PHE A 294 -13.59 0.69 9.23
N ALA A 295 -13.55 0.05 8.05
CA ALA A 295 -13.68 0.75 6.78
C ALA A 295 -15.06 1.42 6.66
N SER A 296 -16.14 0.70 6.96
CA SER A 296 -17.51 1.24 6.98
C SER A 296 -17.64 2.46 7.91
N ALA A 297 -17.14 2.36 9.14
CA ALA A 297 -17.19 3.45 10.11
C ALA A 297 -16.35 4.65 9.67
N SER A 298 -15.17 4.40 9.10
CA SER A 298 -14.31 5.46 8.56
C SER A 298 -14.98 6.20 7.40
N THR A 299 -15.60 5.47 6.47
CA THR A 299 -16.36 6.06 5.36
C THR A 299 -17.54 6.87 5.87
N PHE A 300 -18.25 6.41 6.91
CA PHE A 300 -19.33 7.18 7.51
C PHE A 300 -18.86 8.55 7.99
N LEU A 301 -17.76 8.60 8.75
CA LEU A 301 -17.17 9.85 9.25
C LEU A 301 -16.78 10.81 8.12
N SER A 302 -16.24 10.29 7.02
CA SER A 302 -15.94 11.10 5.83
C SER A 302 -17.21 11.69 5.19
N THR A 303 -18.33 10.95 5.22
CA THR A 303 -19.59 11.40 4.60
C THR A 303 -20.41 12.37 5.45
N THR A 304 -20.36 12.26 6.78
CA THR A 304 -21.21 13.04 7.70
C THR A 304 -20.53 14.25 8.33
N GLY A 305 -19.39 14.70 7.78
CA GLY A 305 -18.68 15.87 8.30
C GLY A 305 -19.58 17.12 8.43
N PRO A 306 -19.42 17.95 9.48
CA PRO A 306 -20.45 18.82 10.08
C PRO A 306 -21.02 19.98 9.22
N ASN A 307 -20.73 20.04 7.92
CA ASN A 307 -21.19 21.12 7.04
C ASN A 307 -21.85 20.60 5.75
N ASN A 308 -22.85 19.72 5.83
CA ASN A 308 -23.50 19.22 4.61
C ASN A 308 -25.03 19.14 4.72
N ASN A 309 -25.68 20.30 4.61
CA ASN A 309 -27.15 20.38 4.48
C ASN A 309 -27.65 20.14 3.04
N ASN A 310 -26.79 19.79 2.07
CA ASN A 310 -27.20 19.51 0.69
C ASN A 310 -26.58 18.20 0.17
N ALA A 311 -27.11 17.05 0.59
CA ALA A 311 -26.62 15.73 0.16
C ALA A 311 -27.55 15.04 -0.85
N THR A 312 -27.36 15.33 -2.14
CA THR A 312 -27.79 14.44 -3.23
C THR A 312 -26.80 13.27 -3.38
N LYS A 313 -27.35 12.04 -3.39
CA LYS A 313 -26.69 10.74 -3.54
C LYS A 313 -25.54 10.72 -4.57
N GLN A 314 -24.29 10.68 -4.11
CA GLN A 314 -23.15 10.33 -4.96
C GLN A 314 -22.99 8.81 -5.02
N LYS A 315 -23.17 8.25 -6.23
CA LYS A 315 -22.85 6.88 -6.61
C LYS A 315 -21.32 6.69 -6.57
N GLN A 316 -20.82 5.55 -6.11
CA GLN A 316 -19.40 5.18 -6.20
C GLN A 316 -18.94 5.38 -7.65
N LYS A 317 -18.11 6.40 -7.87
CA LYS A 317 -17.53 6.72 -9.17
C LYS A 317 -16.45 5.68 -9.46
N GLN A 318 -16.42 5.21 -10.70
CA GLN A 318 -15.27 4.45 -11.23
C GLN A 318 -13.96 5.22 -10.95
N PRO A 319 -12.81 4.53 -10.85
CA PRO A 319 -11.52 5.21 -10.80
C PRO A 319 -11.45 6.20 -11.97
N ARG A 320 -11.20 7.47 -11.66
CA ARG A 320 -11.11 8.55 -12.64
C ARG A 320 -9.71 9.13 -12.54
N LYS A 321 -9.05 9.29 -13.68
CA LYS A 321 -7.92 10.21 -13.81
C LYS A 321 -8.42 11.58 -13.36
N LEU A 322 -7.73 12.19 -12.41
CA LEU A 322 -7.97 13.58 -12.08
C LEU A 322 -7.56 14.40 -13.30
N GLN A 323 -8.50 15.16 -13.87
CA GLN A 323 -8.24 15.93 -15.07
C GLN A 323 -7.52 17.21 -14.66
N VAL A 324 -6.18 17.14 -14.59
CA VAL A 324 -5.31 18.31 -14.36
C VAL A 324 -5.56 19.30 -15.50
N ARG A 325 -5.88 20.56 -15.17
CA ARG A 325 -6.22 21.57 -16.18
C ARG A 325 -4.99 22.44 -16.40
N SER A 326 -4.12 22.03 -17.32
CA SER A 326 -3.05 22.92 -17.79
C SER A 326 -3.67 24.22 -18.33
N PRO A 327 -3.27 25.41 -17.85
CA PRO A 327 -3.71 26.67 -18.42
C PRO A 327 -3.16 26.77 -19.84
N SER A 328 -4.02 26.59 -20.83
CA SER A 328 -3.65 26.78 -22.23
C SER A 328 -3.35 28.27 -22.43
N THR A 329 -2.08 28.60 -22.68
CA THR A 329 -1.64 29.90 -23.16
C THR A 329 -2.17 30.10 -24.58
N SER A 330 -3.33 30.75 -24.69
CA SER A 330 -3.89 31.17 -25.98
C SER A 330 -3.40 32.58 -26.33
N SER A 331 -2.49 32.66 -27.29
CA SER A 331 -2.19 33.87 -28.07
C SER A 331 -2.93 33.84 -29.42
N ASP A 332 -3.72 34.90 -29.66
CA ASP A 332 -4.16 35.56 -30.91
C ASP A 332 -4.06 34.82 -32.28
N THR A 333 -4.97 34.93 -33.26
CA THR A 333 -5.68 36.10 -33.79
C THR A 333 -6.72 35.70 -34.87
N THR A 334 -7.85 36.41 -34.93
CA THR A 334 -8.69 36.83 -36.10
C THR A 334 -9.11 35.88 -37.26
N ALA A 335 -10.44 35.74 -37.37
CA ALA A 335 -11.31 36.15 -38.50
C ALA A 335 -11.82 35.12 -39.56
N THR A 336 -13.14 35.28 -39.80
CA THR A 336 -13.93 35.12 -41.06
C THR A 336 -14.69 33.80 -41.32
N THR A 337 -15.98 33.80 -40.97
CA THR A 337 -17.14 33.09 -41.58
C THR A 337 -17.32 33.44 -43.08
N PRO A 338 -18.14 32.76 -43.94
CA PRO A 338 -19.43 32.10 -43.63
C PRO A 338 -19.88 30.85 -44.49
N LEU A 339 -21.10 30.37 -44.17
CA LEU A 339 -22.16 29.78 -45.03
C LEU A 339 -22.36 28.24 -45.17
N ALA A 340 -23.29 27.74 -44.35
CA ALA A 340 -24.51 26.94 -44.61
C ALA A 340 -24.53 25.68 -45.52
N ALA A 341 -25.01 24.57 -44.94
CA ALA A 341 -26.00 23.65 -45.53
C ALA A 341 -26.69 22.80 -44.43
N PRO A 342 -27.99 22.44 -44.56
CA PRO A 342 -28.71 21.65 -43.56
C PRO A 342 -28.72 20.15 -43.91
N VAL A 343 -28.36 19.30 -42.96
CA VAL A 343 -28.54 17.83 -43.08
C VAL A 343 -29.44 17.34 -41.95
N THR A 344 -30.63 16.90 -42.33
CA THR A 344 -31.57 16.14 -41.52
C THR A 344 -31.00 14.76 -41.19
N ASN A 345 -30.90 14.40 -39.90
CA ASN A 345 -30.69 13.01 -39.51
C ASN A 345 -31.60 12.56 -38.37
N THR A 346 -32.31 11.51 -38.71
CA THR A 346 -33.33 10.73 -38.02
C THR A 346 -32.84 10.11 -36.71
N VAL A 347 -33.63 10.23 -35.65
CA VAL A 347 -33.41 9.60 -34.34
C VAL A 347 -33.92 8.15 -34.36
N PRO A 348 -33.11 7.13 -34.05
CA PRO A 348 -33.60 5.81 -33.70
C PRO A 348 -33.88 5.70 -32.19
N ALA A 349 -35.01 5.07 -31.87
CA ALA A 349 -35.48 4.78 -30.52
C ALA A 349 -34.51 3.88 -29.72
N PRO A 350 -34.45 4.03 -28.37
CA PRO A 350 -33.59 3.20 -27.54
C PRO A 350 -34.22 1.80 -27.31
N PRO A 351 -33.42 0.72 -27.30
CA PRO A 351 -33.92 -0.62 -26.99
C PRO A 351 -34.21 -0.78 -25.49
N LEU A 352 -35.27 -1.56 -25.23
CA LEU A 352 -35.79 -1.94 -23.93
C LEU A 352 -34.73 -2.58 -23.04
N ARG A 353 -34.58 -2.04 -21.82
CA ARG A 353 -33.68 -2.56 -20.78
C ARG A 353 -34.19 -3.91 -20.23
N PRO A 354 -33.29 -4.90 -20.03
CA PRO A 354 -33.63 -6.10 -19.28
C PRO A 354 -33.80 -5.82 -17.79
N ARG A 355 -34.74 -6.57 -17.24
CA ARG A 355 -35.29 -6.61 -15.88
C ARG A 355 -34.20 -6.82 -14.82
N ALA A 356 -34.25 -6.00 -13.77
CA ALA A 356 -33.32 -6.03 -12.64
C ALA A 356 -33.33 -7.37 -11.89
N LEU A 357 -32.14 -7.96 -11.72
CA LEU A 357 -31.90 -9.08 -10.83
C LEU A 357 -31.39 -8.58 -9.47
N SER A 358 -32.09 -9.02 -8.43
CA SER A 358 -31.73 -9.14 -7.01
C SER A 358 -30.56 -8.31 -6.50
N ARG A 359 -30.91 -7.14 -5.96
CA ARG A 359 -30.05 -6.21 -5.22
C ARG A 359 -29.60 -6.86 -3.91
N THR A 360 -28.31 -7.15 -3.77
CA THR A 360 -27.68 -7.44 -2.47
C THR A 360 -27.94 -6.26 -1.52
N PRO A 361 -28.15 -6.51 -0.22
CA PRO A 361 -28.49 -5.45 0.72
C PRO A 361 -27.37 -4.41 0.72
N SER A 362 -27.72 -3.20 0.27
CA SER A 362 -26.90 -2.01 0.34
C SER A 362 -26.65 -1.70 1.82
N THR A 363 -25.58 -2.23 2.39
CA THR A 363 -25.10 -1.82 3.71
C THR A 363 -24.61 -0.39 3.59
N THR A 364 -25.48 0.55 3.97
CA THR A 364 -25.09 1.94 4.19
C THR A 364 -23.90 1.96 5.15
N PRO A 365 -22.87 2.80 4.93
CA PRO A 365 -21.83 3.02 5.92
C PRO A 365 -22.47 3.33 7.27
N LYS A 366 -21.96 2.71 8.34
CA LYS A 366 -22.42 2.92 9.72
C LYS A 366 -21.21 2.99 10.65
N LEU A 367 -21.33 3.82 11.68
CA LEU A 367 -20.44 3.81 12.84
C LEU A 367 -20.58 2.48 13.60
N LEU A 368 -19.61 2.19 14.44
CA LEU A 368 -19.62 1.01 15.29
C LEU A 368 -20.59 1.20 16.46
N SER A 369 -21.52 0.27 16.62
CA SER A 369 -22.42 0.18 17.77
C SER A 369 -22.11 -1.04 18.65
N THR A 370 -21.12 -1.85 18.27
CA THR A 370 -20.72 -3.09 18.93
C THR A 370 -19.23 -3.33 18.76
N PHE A 371 -18.61 -4.03 19.72
CA PHE A 371 -17.20 -4.39 19.65
C PHE A 371 -16.97 -5.62 18.76
N PRO A 372 -15.94 -5.63 17.89
CA PRO A 372 -15.58 -6.78 17.08
C PRO A 372 -14.86 -7.85 17.92
N TYR A 373 -15.65 -8.59 18.72
CA TYR A 373 -15.15 -9.68 19.57
C TYR A 373 -14.42 -10.77 18.77
N LEU A 374 -13.47 -11.43 19.43
CA LEU A 374 -12.82 -12.61 18.88
C LEU A 374 -13.85 -13.74 18.69
N PRO A 375 -13.67 -14.63 17.69
CA PRO A 375 -14.57 -15.76 17.50
C PRO A 375 -14.66 -16.64 18.76
N SER A 376 -15.89 -16.92 19.20
CA SER A 376 -16.20 -17.69 20.42
C SER A 376 -15.72 -19.14 20.42
N ILE A 377 -15.23 -19.64 19.28
CA ILE A 377 -14.61 -20.97 19.15
C ILE A 377 -13.18 -20.98 19.73
N HIS A 378 -12.61 -19.81 20.05
CA HIS A 378 -11.21 -19.65 20.44
C HIS A 378 -10.89 -19.15 21.87
N PRO A 379 -11.80 -18.93 22.83
CA PRO A 379 -11.41 -18.67 24.21
C PRO A 379 -10.99 -19.99 24.89
N THR A 380 -9.95 -20.63 24.36
CA THR A 380 -9.45 -21.95 24.79
C THR A 380 -8.57 -21.88 26.03
N CYS A 381 -8.13 -20.66 26.43
CA CYS A 381 -7.38 -20.51 27.66
C CYS A 381 -8.27 -20.80 28.87
N ASN A 382 -8.00 -21.95 29.49
CA ASN A 382 -8.68 -22.47 30.69
C ASN A 382 -7.94 -22.11 31.99
N LEU A 383 -6.97 -21.19 31.95
CA LEU A 383 -6.29 -20.74 33.15
C LEU A 383 -7.30 -20.05 34.08
N PRO A 384 -7.37 -20.40 35.38
CA PRO A 384 -8.36 -19.83 36.30
C PRO A 384 -8.37 -18.29 36.31
N THR A 385 -7.20 -17.66 36.24
CA THR A 385 -7.05 -16.20 36.15
C THR A 385 -7.66 -15.61 34.88
N CYS A 386 -7.55 -16.31 33.75
CA CYS A 386 -8.13 -15.89 32.48
C CYS A 386 -9.65 -16.08 32.47
N ILE A 387 -10.18 -17.12 33.11
CA ILE A 387 -11.63 -17.33 33.24
C ILE A 387 -12.26 -16.17 34.02
N LEU A 388 -11.66 -15.78 35.14
CA LEU A 388 -12.13 -14.64 35.93
C LEU A 388 -12.10 -13.33 35.13
N LEU A 389 -11.03 -13.10 34.36
CA LEU A 389 -10.90 -11.89 33.52
C LEU A 389 -11.94 -11.84 32.38
N LYS A 390 -12.27 -12.98 31.77
CA LYS A 390 -13.29 -13.08 30.71
C LYS A 390 -14.72 -12.94 31.22
N ALA A 391 -14.97 -13.33 32.48
CA ALA A 391 -16.29 -13.37 33.08
C ALA A 391 -16.81 -11.97 33.47
N SER A 392 -15.95 -10.96 33.56
CA SER A 392 -16.38 -9.60 33.85
C SER A 392 -17.32 -9.07 32.75
N ASP A 393 -18.49 -8.56 33.14
CA ASP A 393 -19.54 -8.04 32.24
C ASP A 393 -19.05 -6.93 31.30
N ASN A 394 -18.00 -6.22 31.74
CA ASN A 394 -17.37 -5.14 30.99
C ASN A 394 -16.05 -5.58 30.33
N SER A 395 -15.73 -6.86 30.21
CA SER A 395 -14.50 -7.28 29.54
C SER A 395 -14.67 -7.35 28.01
N ILE A 396 -13.55 -7.50 27.29
CA ILE A 396 -13.55 -7.91 25.88
C ILE A 396 -13.76 -9.43 25.70
N HIS A 397 -14.14 -10.14 26.77
CA HIS A 397 -14.36 -11.60 26.84
C HIS A 397 -13.21 -12.45 26.29
N THR A 398 -11.99 -11.92 26.27
CA THR A 398 -10.79 -12.61 25.83
C THR A 398 -9.64 -12.29 26.76
N CYS A 399 -8.74 -13.26 26.96
CA CYS A 399 -7.48 -13.03 27.67
C CYS A 399 -6.31 -12.84 26.70
N GLN A 400 -5.14 -12.50 27.24
CA GLN A 400 -3.91 -12.33 26.46
C GLN A 400 -3.55 -13.57 25.63
N HIS A 401 -3.62 -14.77 26.22
CA HIS A 401 -3.28 -16.02 25.53
C HIS A 401 -4.21 -16.31 24.34
N ASP A 402 -5.50 -15.97 24.44
CA ASP A 402 -6.44 -16.18 23.34
C ASP A 402 -6.17 -15.21 22.19
N VAL A 403 -5.87 -13.95 22.51
CA VAL A 403 -5.47 -12.94 21.52
C VAL A 403 -4.16 -13.37 20.86
N GLU A 404 -3.13 -13.70 21.62
CA GLU A 404 -1.85 -14.16 21.10
C GLU A 404 -2.02 -15.33 20.12
N LYS A 405 -2.72 -16.38 20.55
CA LYS A 405 -2.90 -17.59 19.75
C LYS A 405 -3.66 -17.31 18.46
N LEU A 406 -4.69 -16.46 18.50
CA LEU A 406 -5.39 -16.03 17.27
C LEU A 406 -4.48 -15.19 16.36
N LEU A 407 -3.69 -14.26 16.92
CA LEU A 407 -2.82 -13.39 16.14
C LEU A 407 -1.61 -14.13 15.56
N ARG A 408 -1.08 -15.15 16.24
CA ARG A 408 -0.03 -16.04 15.69
C ARG A 408 -0.53 -16.80 14.46
N ALA A 409 -1.81 -17.15 14.42
CA ALA A 409 -2.41 -17.79 13.25
C ALA A 409 -2.50 -16.88 12.01
N SER A 410 -2.17 -15.59 12.13
CA SER A 410 -2.00 -14.70 10.96
C SER A 410 -0.80 -15.09 10.09
N GLY A 411 0.22 -15.73 10.66
CA GLY A 411 1.52 -15.92 10.01
C GLY A 411 2.37 -14.64 9.91
N LEU A 412 1.89 -13.52 10.45
CA LEU A 412 2.55 -12.21 10.44
C LEU A 412 3.00 -11.76 11.84
N TYR A 413 2.88 -12.63 12.84
CA TYR A 413 3.12 -12.29 14.24
C TYR A 413 4.60 -11.95 14.50
N SER A 414 4.87 -10.66 14.63
CA SER A 414 6.18 -10.08 14.93
C SER A 414 6.03 -8.82 15.79
N TYR A 415 7.12 -8.33 16.37
CA TYR A 415 7.13 -7.09 17.16
C TYR A 415 6.50 -5.91 16.39
N GLU A 416 6.97 -5.67 15.16
CA GLU A 416 6.48 -4.55 14.34
C GLU A 416 5.02 -4.72 13.94
N TRP A 417 4.60 -5.95 13.62
CA TRP A 417 3.21 -6.23 13.27
C TRP A 417 2.27 -6.01 14.46
N LEU A 418 2.65 -6.45 15.67
CA LEU A 418 1.86 -6.20 16.89
C LEU A 418 1.76 -4.71 17.22
N ARG A 419 2.82 -3.93 16.95
CA ARG A 419 2.79 -2.47 17.11
C ARG A 419 1.77 -1.82 16.18
N GLN A 420 1.71 -2.25 14.92
CA GLN A 420 0.70 -1.78 13.97
C GLN A 420 -0.71 -2.16 14.41
N GLU A 421 -0.90 -3.39 14.88
CA GLU A 421 -2.18 -3.85 15.38
C GLU A 421 -2.61 -3.03 16.61
N ARG A 422 -1.72 -2.78 17.57
CA ARG A 422 -1.98 -1.94 18.75
C ARG A 422 -2.49 -0.55 18.37
N LEU A 423 -1.91 0.08 17.34
CA LEU A 423 -2.34 1.41 16.87
C LEU A 423 -3.77 1.42 16.28
N ARG A 424 -4.25 0.29 15.76
CA ARG A 424 -5.65 0.16 15.30
C ARG A 424 -6.64 0.18 16.46
N TRP A 425 -6.21 -0.32 17.62
CA TRP A 425 -7.02 -0.42 18.84
C TRP A 425 -6.81 0.75 19.81
N HIS A 426 -6.15 1.83 19.38
CA HIS A 426 -6.00 3.02 20.23
C HIS A 426 -7.38 3.56 20.64
N PRO A 427 -7.66 3.78 21.94
CA PRO A 427 -9.00 4.11 22.43
C PRO A 427 -9.57 5.35 21.74
N ASP A 428 -8.79 6.44 21.62
CA ASP A 428 -9.27 7.65 20.95
C ASP A 428 -9.59 7.46 19.46
N ARG A 429 -8.76 6.68 18.75
CA ARG A 429 -8.97 6.41 17.33
C ARG A 429 -10.19 5.54 17.12
N PHE A 430 -10.34 4.50 17.94
CA PHE A 430 -11.48 3.60 17.91
C PHE A 430 -12.78 4.32 18.30
N GLY A 431 -12.74 5.19 19.33
CA GLY A 431 -13.89 5.97 19.78
C GLY A 431 -14.44 6.91 18.70
N ARG A 432 -13.61 7.43 17.80
CA ARG A 432 -14.08 8.20 16.63
C ARG A 432 -14.91 7.35 15.68
N LEU A 433 -14.61 6.05 15.57
CA LEU A 433 -15.36 5.10 14.72
C LEU A 433 -16.68 4.66 15.35
N CYS A 434 -16.94 5.00 16.63
CA CYS A 434 -18.12 4.57 17.37
C CYS A 434 -19.27 5.57 17.26
N GLU A 435 -20.49 5.03 17.31
CA GLU A 435 -21.72 5.81 17.53
C GLU A 435 -21.63 6.58 18.86
N GLU A 436 -22.23 7.77 18.93
CA GLU A 436 -22.07 8.66 20.08
C GLU A 436 -22.51 8.02 21.41
N GLY A 437 -23.64 7.31 21.42
CA GLY A 437 -24.14 6.61 22.61
C GLY A 437 -23.31 5.38 23.02
N TRP A 438 -22.47 4.86 22.11
CA TRP A 438 -21.60 3.70 22.37
C TRP A 438 -20.11 4.08 22.47
N ARG A 439 -19.77 5.36 22.29
CA ARG A 439 -18.39 5.82 22.14
C ARG A 439 -17.53 5.54 23.35
N GLU A 440 -18.00 5.86 24.54
CA GLU A 440 -17.22 5.67 25.77
C GLU A 440 -17.02 4.18 26.08
N GLU A 441 -18.05 3.36 25.83
CA GLU A 441 -17.96 1.91 25.97
C GLU A 441 -17.01 1.28 24.95
N GLY A 442 -17.08 1.71 23.68
CA GLY A 442 -16.16 1.29 22.63
C GLY A 442 -14.71 1.70 22.90
N LYS A 443 -14.46 2.93 23.39
CA LYS A 443 -13.12 3.37 23.85
C LYS A 443 -12.59 2.48 24.95
N ARG A 444 -13.43 2.17 25.94
CA ARG A 444 -13.09 1.34 27.09
C ARG A 444 -12.69 -0.07 26.65
N MET A 445 -13.48 -0.71 25.80
CA MET A 445 -13.17 -2.04 25.24
C MET A 445 -11.92 -2.03 24.36
N ALA A 446 -11.74 -1.02 23.50
CA ALA A 446 -10.53 -0.85 22.70
C ALA A 446 -9.29 -0.65 23.60
N GLY A 447 -9.43 0.06 24.70
CA GLY A 447 -8.40 0.23 25.73
C GLY A 447 -7.96 -1.11 26.35
N GLU A 448 -8.89 -2.03 26.62
CA GLU A 448 -8.55 -3.38 27.09
C GLU A 448 -7.76 -4.17 26.03
N MET A 449 -8.19 -4.12 24.76
CA MET A 449 -7.44 -4.77 23.67
C MET A 449 -6.05 -4.15 23.47
N PHE A 450 -5.94 -2.83 23.61
CA PHE A 450 -4.67 -2.09 23.53
C PHE A 450 -3.69 -2.52 24.63
N LYS A 451 -4.18 -2.76 25.85
CA LYS A 451 -3.36 -3.28 26.98
C LYS A 451 -2.86 -4.69 26.68
N VAL A 452 -3.73 -5.57 26.19
CA VAL A 452 -3.34 -6.93 25.79
C VAL A 452 -2.25 -6.90 24.72
N LEU A 453 -2.42 -6.11 23.67
CA LEU A 453 -1.41 -5.97 22.61
C LEU A 453 -0.10 -5.37 23.13
N SER A 454 -0.16 -4.48 24.12
CA SER A 454 1.03 -3.92 24.75
C SER A 454 1.83 -4.97 25.54
N ALA A 455 1.15 -5.87 26.26
CA ALA A 455 1.79 -6.98 26.96
C ALA A 455 2.48 -7.94 25.97
N LEU A 456 1.81 -8.29 24.87
CA LEU A 456 2.38 -9.15 23.82
C LEU A 456 3.63 -8.55 23.15
N ILE A 457 3.64 -7.23 22.94
CA ILE A 457 4.81 -6.52 22.40
C ILE A 457 6.02 -6.65 23.35
N GLU A 458 5.81 -6.49 24.66
CA GLU A 458 6.90 -6.62 25.63
C GLU A 458 7.39 -8.08 25.75
N GLU A 459 6.50 -9.07 25.66
CA GLU A 459 6.89 -10.49 25.65
C GLU A 459 7.78 -10.82 24.45
N VAL A 460 7.37 -10.44 23.23
CA VAL A 460 8.19 -10.65 22.02
C VAL A 460 9.55 -9.96 22.15
N ARG A 461 9.58 -8.75 22.74
CA ARG A 461 10.83 -8.01 22.97
C ARG A 461 11.77 -8.72 23.96
N VAL A 462 11.22 -9.36 25.00
CA VAL A 462 11.99 -10.15 25.96
C VAL A 462 12.52 -11.43 25.31
N GLU A 463 11.70 -12.12 24.50
CA GLU A 463 12.11 -13.31 23.75
C GLU A 463 13.26 -13.01 22.77
N GLU A 464 13.20 -11.88 22.05
CA GLU A 464 14.26 -11.45 21.13
C GLU A 464 15.59 -11.18 21.86
N LYS A 465 15.55 -10.45 22.99
CA LYS A 465 16.75 -10.21 23.82
C LYS A 465 17.34 -11.49 24.40
N GLY A 466 16.49 -12.44 24.81
CA GLY A 466 16.93 -13.74 25.32
C GLY A 466 17.69 -14.56 24.28
N LYS A 467 17.28 -14.49 23.01
CA LYS A 467 17.96 -15.17 21.89
C LYS A 467 19.33 -14.55 21.59
N GLU A 468 19.45 -13.22 21.67
CA GLU A 468 20.73 -12.53 21.44
C GLU A 468 21.76 -12.81 22.55
N GLY A 469 21.31 -12.94 23.80
CA GLY A 469 22.18 -13.25 24.94
C GLY A 469 22.73 -14.68 24.96
N GLY A 470 22.00 -15.65 24.41
CA GLY A 470 22.37 -17.07 24.42
C GLY A 470 23.51 -17.44 23.46
N VAL A 471 23.79 -16.62 22.44
CA VAL A 471 24.81 -16.93 21.41
C VAL A 471 26.22 -16.50 21.82
N ARG A 472 26.39 -15.72 22.90
CA ARG A 472 27.71 -15.29 23.38
C ARG A 472 28.33 -16.17 24.47
N GLY A 473 27.64 -17.25 24.88
CA GLY A 473 28.04 -18.12 25.99
C GLY A 473 28.39 -19.57 25.60
N ALA A 474 28.40 -19.89 24.31
CA ALA A 474 28.87 -21.16 23.74
C ALA A 474 29.93 -20.85 22.69
#